data_AF-A0A6N7LN57-F1
#
_entry.id   AF-A0A6N7LN57-F1
#
_cell.length_a   1.000
_cell.length_b   1.000
_cell.length_c   1.000
_cell.angle_alpha   90.00
_cell.angle_beta   90.00
_cell.angle_gamma   90.00
#
_symmetry.space_group_name_H-M   'P 1'
#
loop_
_entity.id
_entity.type
_entity.pdbx_description
1 polymer ?
#
loop_
_entity_poly.entity_id
_entity_poly.type
_entity_poly.pdbx_seq_one_letter_code
_entity_poly.pdbx_strand_id
1 'polypeptide(L)'
;MSGMSPKSANVGIVIVSHSPLVAEGAADMVRQMVGDCVPLAWSGGNAEGGLGTHAAGIMAAIERAWSDAGVAVFVDLGGAETNSEMAIEMLGEPRSARVIICDAPLVEGAVMAAAEASGGAALARVVATAEELSP
;
A
#
# COMPACT_ATOMS: atom_id res chain seq x y z
N MET A 1 0.51 -27.55 -16.61
CA MET A 1 -0.54 -26.56 -16.31
C MET A 1 -0.19 -25.97 -14.95
N SER A 2 0.48 -24.83 -14.94
CA SER A 2 0.87 -24.18 -13.69
C SER A 2 -0.39 -23.64 -13.03
N GLY A 3 -0.78 -24.19 -11.89
CA GLY A 3 -1.89 -23.67 -11.10
C GLY A 3 -1.60 -22.23 -10.75
N MET A 4 -2.50 -21.32 -11.12
CA MET A 4 -2.50 -19.96 -10.60
C MET A 4 -2.65 -20.10 -9.08
N SER A 5 -1.63 -19.76 -8.31
CA SER A 5 -1.73 -19.68 -6.86
C SER A 5 -2.95 -18.82 -6.51
N PRO A 6 -3.81 -19.22 -5.56
CA PRO A 6 -4.91 -18.38 -5.15
C PRO A 6 -4.34 -17.01 -4.78
N LYS A 7 -4.93 -15.93 -5.34
CA LYS A 7 -4.64 -14.56 -4.91
C LYS A 7 -4.74 -14.57 -3.39
N SER A 8 -3.61 -14.35 -2.71
CA SER A 8 -3.52 -14.53 -1.27
C SER A 8 -4.54 -13.62 -0.58
N ALA A 9 -5.26 -14.16 0.39
CA ALA A 9 -6.23 -13.42 1.20
C ALA A 9 -5.56 -12.51 2.24
N ASN A 10 -4.30 -12.13 1.99
CA ASN A 10 -3.51 -11.29 2.89
C ASN A 10 -3.89 -9.82 2.70
N VAL A 11 -3.62 -9.00 3.72
CA VAL A 11 -3.76 -7.54 3.63
C VAL A 11 -2.90 -7.02 2.48
N GLY A 12 -3.49 -6.20 1.61
CA GLY A 12 -2.77 -5.58 0.51
C GLY A 12 -1.90 -4.41 0.98
N ILE A 13 -0.79 -4.19 0.29
CA ILE A 13 0.15 -3.10 0.57
C ILE A 13 0.13 -2.13 -0.61
N VAL A 14 -0.03 -0.85 -0.33
CA VAL A 14 0.06 0.23 -1.31
C VAL A 14 1.10 1.23 -0.88
N ILE A 15 2.03 1.53 -1.77
CA ILE A 15 3.08 2.52 -1.54
C ILE A 15 2.80 3.75 -2.39
N VAL A 16 2.73 4.90 -1.76
CA VAL A 16 2.48 6.20 -2.39
C VAL A 16 3.67 7.11 -2.13
N SER A 17 4.25 7.67 -3.19
CA SER A 17 5.31 8.66 -3.05
C SER A 17 5.19 9.77 -4.08
N HIS A 18 5.72 10.93 -3.77
CA HIS A 18 5.94 11.98 -4.75
C HIS A 18 6.83 11.54 -5.90
N SER A 19 7.73 10.59 -5.66
CA SER A 19 8.67 10.08 -6.66
C SER A 19 8.24 8.69 -7.14
N PRO A 20 8.07 8.47 -8.46
CA PRO A 20 7.82 7.14 -8.99
C PRO A 20 8.97 6.16 -8.66
N LEU A 21 10.22 6.66 -8.64
CA LEU A 21 11.40 5.84 -8.35
C LEU A 21 11.45 5.38 -6.88
N VAL A 22 10.97 6.22 -5.95
CA VAL A 22 10.90 5.85 -4.53
C VAL A 22 9.78 4.85 -4.31
N ALA A 23 8.59 5.09 -4.89
CA ALA A 23 7.46 4.19 -4.78
C ALA A 23 7.77 2.79 -5.36
N GLU A 24 8.39 2.75 -6.55
CA GLU A 24 8.81 1.52 -7.20
C GLU A 24 9.91 0.80 -6.40
N GLY A 25 10.96 1.51 -5.98
CA GLY A 25 12.05 0.92 -5.22
C GLY A 25 11.60 0.33 -3.87
N ALA A 26 10.71 1.01 -3.16
CA ALA A 26 10.13 0.49 -1.93
C ALA A 26 9.26 -0.76 -2.20
N ALA A 27 8.50 -0.78 -3.30
CA ALA A 27 7.73 -1.96 -3.70
C ALA A 27 8.63 -3.15 -4.07
N ASP A 28 9.77 -2.90 -4.72
CA ASP A 28 10.76 -3.94 -5.02
C ASP A 28 11.37 -4.52 -3.74
N MET A 29 11.64 -3.70 -2.72
CA MET A 29 12.09 -4.18 -1.41
C MET A 29 11.02 -5.05 -0.73
N VAL A 30 9.75 -4.66 -0.79
CA VAL A 30 8.64 -5.49 -0.29
C VAL A 30 8.59 -6.82 -1.02
N ARG A 31 8.65 -6.82 -2.36
CA ARG A 31 8.69 -8.05 -3.18
C ARG A 31 9.87 -8.93 -2.85
N GLN A 32 11.05 -8.36 -2.61
CA GLN A 32 12.22 -9.12 -2.20
C GLN A 32 12.00 -9.81 -0.85
N MET A 33 11.28 -9.16 0.07
CA MET A 33 10.99 -9.69 1.40
C MET A 33 9.97 -10.83 1.37
N VAL A 34 8.85 -10.67 0.66
CA VAL A 34 7.69 -11.59 0.77
C VAL A 34 7.30 -12.28 -0.54
N GLY A 35 7.98 -12.03 -1.65
CA GLY A 35 7.59 -12.54 -2.97
C GLY A 35 6.20 -12.06 -3.39
N ASP A 36 5.43 -12.94 -4.03
CA ASP A 36 4.08 -12.64 -4.54
C ASP A 36 2.95 -13.05 -3.57
N CYS A 37 3.27 -13.37 -2.31
CA CYS A 37 2.26 -13.82 -1.35
C CYS A 37 1.47 -12.67 -0.70
N VAL A 38 1.79 -11.41 -1.00
CA VAL A 38 1.05 -10.23 -0.52
C VAL A 38 0.64 -9.41 -1.75
N PRO A 39 -0.65 -9.02 -1.88
CA PRO A 39 -1.06 -8.08 -2.93
C PRO A 39 -0.30 -6.77 -2.77
N LEU A 40 0.42 -6.35 -3.81
CA LEU A 40 1.26 -5.17 -3.77
C LEU A 40 1.04 -4.31 -5.00
N ALA A 41 0.87 -3.02 -4.78
CA ALA A 41 0.89 -2.02 -5.81
C ALA A 41 1.52 -0.73 -5.29
N TRP A 42 1.81 0.18 -6.20
CA TRP A 42 2.33 1.49 -5.85
C TRP A 42 1.79 2.55 -6.80
N SER A 43 1.90 3.80 -6.37
CA SER A 43 1.64 5.00 -7.16
C SER A 43 2.71 6.04 -6.82
N GLY A 44 3.33 6.62 -7.83
CA GLY A 44 4.22 7.75 -7.60
C GLY A 44 4.30 8.70 -8.78
N GLY A 45 4.52 9.97 -8.47
CA GLY A 45 4.49 11.05 -9.45
C GLY A 45 3.08 11.63 -9.67
N ASN A 46 3.07 12.83 -10.24
CA ASN A 46 1.85 13.49 -10.69
C ASN A 46 1.36 12.88 -12.02
N ALA A 47 0.20 13.34 -12.51
CA ALA A 47 -0.39 12.82 -13.75
C ALA A 47 0.46 13.09 -15.02
N GLU A 48 1.44 13.99 -14.95
CA GLU A 48 2.37 14.33 -16.03
C GLU A 48 3.70 13.55 -15.95
N GLY A 49 3.87 12.70 -14.92
CA GLY A 49 5.08 11.89 -14.71
C GLY A 49 6.22 12.61 -13.97
N GLY A 50 5.99 13.82 -13.47
CA GLY A 50 6.92 14.55 -12.59
C GLY A 50 6.71 14.24 -11.11
N LEU A 51 7.47 14.89 -10.23
CA LEU A 51 7.27 14.76 -8.78
C LEU A 51 5.87 15.26 -8.36
N GLY A 52 5.24 14.54 -7.45
CA GLY A 52 3.91 14.83 -6.94
C GLY A 52 3.08 13.56 -6.76
N THR A 53 1.81 13.72 -6.45
CA THR A 53 0.86 12.61 -6.33
C THR A 53 -0.46 13.02 -6.98
N HIS A 54 -1.30 12.03 -7.33
CA HIS A 54 -2.63 12.29 -7.86
C HIS A 54 -3.59 11.17 -7.45
N ALA A 55 -4.79 11.54 -6.97
CA ALA A 55 -5.75 10.61 -6.37
C ALA A 55 -6.15 9.44 -7.29
N ALA A 56 -6.32 9.70 -8.59
CA ALA A 56 -6.70 8.64 -9.54
C ALA A 56 -5.65 7.51 -9.66
N GLY A 57 -4.36 7.85 -9.61
CA GLY A 57 -3.27 6.86 -9.64
C GLY A 57 -3.21 6.04 -8.36
N ILE A 58 -3.45 6.68 -7.21
CA ILE A 58 -3.50 6.04 -5.90
C ILE A 58 -4.70 5.09 -5.82
N MET A 59 -5.89 5.53 -6.25
CA MET A 59 -7.09 4.69 -6.30
C MET A 59 -6.84 3.44 -7.16
N ALA A 60 -6.24 3.60 -8.34
CA ALA A 60 -5.87 2.47 -9.20
C ALA A 60 -4.85 1.54 -8.55
N ALA A 61 -3.91 2.06 -7.74
CA ALA A 61 -3.00 1.23 -6.96
C ALA A 61 -3.74 0.43 -5.87
N ILE A 62 -4.65 1.07 -5.13
CA ILE A 62 -5.49 0.40 -4.13
C ILE A 62 -6.33 -0.71 -4.77
N GLU A 63 -6.89 -0.47 -5.96
CA GLU A 63 -7.65 -1.51 -6.68
C GLU A 63 -6.78 -2.68 -7.13
N ARG A 64 -5.55 -2.42 -7.59
CA ARG A 64 -4.60 -3.49 -7.97
C ARG A 64 -4.18 -4.34 -6.77
N ALA A 65 -3.94 -3.71 -5.63
CA ALA A 65 -3.56 -4.37 -4.38
C ALA A 65 -4.79 -4.82 -3.54
N TRP A 66 -6.00 -4.69 -4.07
CA TRP A 66 -7.21 -4.94 -3.27
C TRP A 66 -7.27 -6.37 -2.75
N SER A 67 -7.65 -6.48 -1.47
CA SER A 67 -7.94 -7.71 -0.76
C SER A 67 -9.12 -7.51 0.18
N ASP A 68 -9.96 -8.52 0.36
CA ASP A 68 -11.07 -8.46 1.32
C ASP A 68 -10.59 -8.40 2.78
N ALA A 69 -9.33 -8.80 3.03
CA ALA A 69 -8.66 -8.61 4.31
C ALA A 69 -8.28 -7.15 4.61
N GLY A 70 -8.38 -6.26 3.62
CA GLY A 70 -8.07 -4.83 3.72
C GLY A 70 -6.77 -4.43 3.01
N VAL A 71 -6.48 -3.13 3.04
CA VAL A 71 -5.31 -2.52 2.39
C VAL A 71 -4.65 -1.52 3.34
N ALA A 72 -3.33 -1.63 3.50
CA ALA A 72 -2.50 -0.66 4.21
C ALA A 72 -1.77 0.23 3.20
N VAL A 73 -1.92 1.54 3.34
CA VAL A 73 -1.37 2.57 2.46
C VAL A 73 -0.24 3.31 3.17
N PHE A 74 0.92 3.38 2.54
CA PHE A 74 2.10 4.07 3.04
C PHE A 74 2.37 5.31 2.20
N VAL A 75 2.65 6.44 2.84
CA VAL A 75 2.87 7.74 2.18
C VAL A 75 4.23 8.31 2.60
N ASP A 76 4.87 9.13 1.76
CA ASP A 76 6.15 9.76 2.10
C ASP A 76 6.01 11.10 2.84
N LEU A 77 5.36 12.08 2.20
CA LEU A 77 5.27 13.46 2.64
C LEU A 77 3.80 13.86 2.67
N GLY A 78 3.42 14.82 3.53
CA GLY A 78 2.01 15.14 3.81
C GLY A 78 1.12 15.44 2.59
N GLY A 79 1.66 15.94 1.47
CA GLY A 79 0.87 16.10 0.24
C GLY A 79 0.36 14.79 -0.38
N ALA A 80 1.02 13.67 -0.11
CA ALA A 80 0.61 12.33 -0.55
C ALA A 80 -0.55 11.78 0.30
N GLU A 81 -0.61 12.15 1.57
CA GLU A 81 -1.68 11.75 2.50
C GLU A 81 -3.03 12.29 2.03
N THR A 82 -3.14 13.61 1.78
CA THR A 82 -4.40 14.23 1.31
C THR A 82 -4.91 13.60 0.01
N ASN A 83 -4.01 13.30 -0.94
CA ASN A 83 -4.40 12.62 -2.18
C ASN A 83 -4.81 11.16 -1.96
N SER A 84 -4.26 10.50 -0.93
CA SER A 84 -4.64 9.14 -0.54
C SER A 84 -6.00 9.11 0.15
N GLU A 85 -6.31 10.06 1.02
CA GLU A 85 -7.63 10.22 1.64
C GLU A 85 -8.71 10.38 0.57
N MET A 86 -8.51 11.29 -0.38
CA MET A 86 -9.44 11.46 -1.51
C MET A 86 -9.60 10.17 -2.33
N ALA A 87 -8.51 9.46 -2.59
CA ALA A 87 -8.58 8.18 -3.32
C ALA A 87 -9.38 7.12 -2.55
N ILE A 88 -9.27 7.08 -1.22
CA ILE A 88 -10.04 6.17 -0.34
C ILE A 88 -11.52 6.54 -0.35
N GLU A 89 -11.86 7.83 -0.25
CA GLU A 89 -13.23 8.31 -0.34
C GLU A 89 -13.90 7.92 -1.66
N MET A 90 -13.16 8.00 -2.77
CA MET A 90 -13.65 7.62 -4.11
C MET A 90 -14.03 6.13 -4.24
N LEU A 91 -13.50 5.24 -3.38
CA LEU A 91 -13.86 3.82 -3.37
C LEU A 91 -15.30 3.59 -2.86
N GLY A 92 -15.80 4.49 -2.02
CA GLY A 92 -17.08 4.39 -1.34
C GLY A 92 -17.19 3.26 -0.32
N GLU A 93 -18.23 3.32 0.50
CA GLU A 93 -18.55 2.26 1.47
C GLU A 93 -19.06 0.97 0.78
N PRO A 94 -18.74 -0.23 1.30
CA PRO A 94 -18.00 -0.50 2.54
C PRO A 94 -16.47 -0.61 2.33
N ARG A 95 -15.97 -0.24 1.15
CA ARG A 95 -14.56 -0.47 0.77
C ARG A 95 -13.63 0.53 1.43
N SER A 96 -14.02 1.80 1.48
CA SER A 96 -13.27 2.87 2.17
C SER A 96 -12.87 2.49 3.60
N ALA A 97 -13.79 1.89 4.36
CA ALA A 97 -13.55 1.46 5.74
C ALA A 97 -12.50 0.33 5.90
N ARG A 98 -12.02 -0.27 4.80
CA ARG A 98 -11.01 -1.35 4.80
C ARG A 98 -9.64 -0.88 4.32
N VAL A 99 -9.48 0.42 4.05
CA VAL A 99 -8.21 1.00 3.62
C VAL A 99 -7.73 1.94 4.71
N ILE A 100 -6.51 1.71 5.21
CA ILE A 100 -5.91 2.50 6.28
C ILE A 100 -4.63 3.13 5.77
N ILE A 101 -4.50 4.44 5.94
CA ILE A 101 -3.22 5.13 5.78
C ILE A 101 -2.43 4.92 7.07
N CYS A 102 -1.24 4.36 6.96
CA CYS A 102 -0.37 4.07 8.09
C CYS A 102 0.51 5.27 8.41
N ASP A 103 0.58 5.62 9.70
CA ASP A 103 1.52 6.63 10.19
C ASP A 103 2.91 6.01 10.40
N ALA A 104 3.64 5.74 9.32
CA ALA A 104 4.91 5.01 9.38
C ALA A 104 5.94 5.54 8.37
N PRO A 105 7.25 5.37 8.62
CA PRO A 105 8.27 5.59 7.60
C PRO A 105 7.97 4.76 6.34
N LEU A 106 7.97 5.40 5.16
CA LEU A 106 7.47 4.80 3.91
C LEU A 106 8.08 3.42 3.60
N VAL A 107 9.40 3.30 3.68
CA VAL A 107 10.11 2.08 3.24
C VAL A 107 10.06 1.02 4.35
N GLU A 108 10.54 1.36 5.54
CA GLU A 108 10.65 0.44 6.67
C GLU A 108 9.26 -0.06 7.11
N GLY A 109 8.28 0.84 7.20
CA GLY A 109 6.90 0.51 7.55
C GLY A 109 6.26 -0.43 6.53
N ALA A 110 6.40 -0.16 5.23
CA ALA A 110 5.83 -1.01 4.18
C ALA A 110 6.44 -2.43 4.18
N VAL A 111 7.75 -2.55 4.40
CA VAL A 111 8.44 -3.86 4.47
C VAL A 111 7.98 -4.66 5.70
N MET A 112 7.89 -4.01 6.87
CA MET A 112 7.42 -4.68 8.09
C MET A 112 5.95 -5.08 8.00
N ALA A 113 5.10 -4.20 7.48
CA ALA A 113 3.69 -4.48 7.23
C ALA A 113 3.50 -5.65 6.28
N ALA A 114 4.26 -5.70 5.17
CA ALA A 114 4.20 -6.80 4.23
C ALA A 114 4.64 -8.12 4.87
N ALA A 115 5.71 -8.11 5.68
CA ALA A 115 6.15 -9.30 6.41
C ALA A 115 5.06 -9.82 7.36
N GLU A 116 4.43 -8.93 8.14
CA GLU A 116 3.32 -9.28 9.04
C GLU A 116 2.10 -9.80 8.25
N ALA A 117 1.75 -9.13 7.14
CA ALA A 117 0.66 -9.53 6.25
C ALA A 117 0.91 -10.91 5.60
N SER A 118 2.16 -11.23 5.26
CA SER A 118 2.53 -12.52 4.67
C SER A 118 2.26 -13.70 5.63
N GLY A 119 2.29 -13.44 6.94
CA GLY A 119 1.90 -14.38 7.98
C GLY A 119 0.39 -14.55 8.15
N GLY A 120 -0.43 -13.84 7.38
CA GLY A 120 -1.89 -13.89 7.46
C GLY A 120 -2.49 -13.02 8.57
N ALA A 121 -1.74 -12.04 9.08
CA ALA A 121 -2.24 -11.12 10.10
C ALA A 121 -3.40 -10.26 9.59
N ALA A 122 -4.30 -9.89 10.51
CA ALA A 122 -5.40 -8.97 10.22
C ALA A 122 -4.90 -7.54 10.00
N LEU A 123 -5.65 -6.73 9.24
CA LEU A 123 -5.32 -5.34 8.93
C LEU A 123 -4.88 -4.52 10.14
N ALA A 124 -5.62 -4.60 11.26
CA ALA A 124 -5.28 -3.86 12.47
C ALA A 124 -3.89 -4.21 13.03
N ARG A 125 -3.47 -5.47 12.93
CA ARG A 125 -2.14 -5.90 13.37
C ARG A 125 -1.05 -5.46 12.38
N VAL A 126 -1.33 -5.57 11.09
CA VAL A 126 -0.43 -5.10 10.02
C VAL A 126 -0.14 -3.60 10.16
N VAL A 127 -1.17 -2.79 10.36
CA VAL A 127 -1.05 -1.34 10.62
C VAL A 127 -0.22 -1.08 11.87
N ALA A 128 -0.59 -1.71 13.00
CA ALA A 128 0.11 -1.52 14.26
C ALA A 128 1.61 -1.87 14.17
N THR A 129 1.97 -2.94 13.46
CA THR A 129 3.38 -3.32 13.27
C THR A 129 4.14 -2.31 12.42
N ALA A 130 3.50 -1.70 11.42
CA ALA A 130 4.15 -0.66 10.62
C ALA A 130 4.44 0.61 11.43
N GLU A 131 3.54 0.94 12.36
CA GLU A 131 3.59 2.12 13.22
C GLU A 131 4.49 1.93 14.48
N GLU A 132 5.11 0.75 14.65
CA GLU A 132 6.09 0.55 15.75
C GLU A 132 7.34 1.43 15.59
N LEU A 133 7.60 1.92 14.37
CA LEU A 133 8.73 2.80 14.03
C LEU A 133 8.33 4.26 13.81
N SER A 134 7.10 4.65 14.17
CA SER A 134 6.68 6.05 14.07
C SER A 134 7.60 6.93 14.95
N PRO A 135 8.14 8.03 14.41
CA PRO A 135 9.13 8.88 15.10
C PRO A 135 8.58 9.66 16.29
#